data_AF-A0A3M6UQ57-F1
#
_entry.id   AF-A0A3M6UQ57-F1
#
_cell.length_a   1.000
_cell.length_b   1.000
_cell.length_c   1.000
_cell.angle_alpha   90.00
_cell.angle_beta   90.00
_cell.angle_gamma   90.00
#
_symmetry.space_group_name_H-M   'P 1'
#
loop_
_entity.id
_entity.type
_entity.pdbx_description
1 polymer ?
#
loop_
_entity_poly.entity_id
_entity_poly.type
_entity_poly.pdbx_seq_one_letter_code
_entity_poly.pdbx_strand_id
1 'polypeptide(L)'
;MGVKGLWELIKPAGKPVTIETLQNKTIGVDVSLLLNQSVKGMRGRHGNPLATAHMAGLFSTTCKLLSHRIKPIFVFDGAAPELKDKTLAARRDQRFKAVHKSKSVAEKMLKNKLRCEDIKKVIKQE
;
A
#
# COMPACT_ATOMS: atom_id res chain seq x y z
N MET A 1 -6.01 5.29 3.27
CA MET A 1 -7.29 5.65 2.60
C MET A 1 -8.36 5.59 3.67
N GLY A 2 -9.39 6.43 3.61
CA GLY A 2 -10.42 6.52 4.66
C GLY A 2 -10.17 7.62 5.69
N VAL A 3 -10.94 7.57 6.77
CA VAL A 3 -10.95 8.54 7.88
C VAL A 3 -9.82 8.22 8.86
N LYS A 4 -9.01 9.21 9.22
CA LYS A 4 -7.89 9.05 10.17
C LYS A 4 -8.44 8.77 11.58
N GLY A 5 -7.85 7.80 12.28
CA GLY A 5 -8.23 7.46 13.67
C GLY A 5 -9.54 6.67 13.83
N LEU A 6 -10.34 6.51 12.77
CA LEU A 6 -11.66 5.89 12.87
C LEU A 6 -11.61 4.46 13.41
N TRP A 7 -10.64 3.64 12.96
CA TRP A 7 -10.53 2.25 13.38
C TRP A 7 -10.22 2.08 14.87
N GLU A 8 -9.41 2.97 15.44
CA GLU A 8 -9.09 2.96 16.87
C GLU A 8 -10.32 3.35 17.69
N LEU A 9 -11.07 4.35 17.23
CA LEU A 9 -12.28 4.83 17.87
C LEU A 9 -13.39 3.76 17.92
N ILE A 10 -13.61 3.03 16.81
CA ILE A 10 -14.71 2.04 16.72
C ILE A 10 -14.32 0.65 17.21
N LYS A 11 -13.05 0.43 17.57
CA LYS A 11 -12.54 -0.88 18.00
C LYS A 11 -13.39 -1.54 19.11
N PRO A 12 -13.88 -0.83 20.14
CA PRO A 12 -14.71 -1.44 21.18
C PRO A 12 -16.06 -1.96 20.68
N ALA A 13 -16.58 -1.40 19.58
CA ALA A 13 -17.84 -1.83 18.96
C ALA A 13 -17.65 -2.95 17.92
N GLY A 14 -16.40 -3.32 17.60
CA GLY A 14 -16.09 -4.35 16.61
C GLY A 14 -16.42 -5.74 17.11
N LYS A 15 -17.13 -6.53 16.30
CA LYS A 15 -17.39 -7.95 16.57
C LYS A 15 -16.49 -8.81 15.68
N PRO A 16 -15.70 -9.76 16.24
CA PRO A 16 -14.95 -10.70 15.43
C PRO A 16 -15.92 -11.64 14.72
N VAL A 17 -15.68 -11.88 13.42
CA VAL A 17 -16.49 -12.75 12.58
C VAL A 17 -15.55 -13.74 11.91
N THR A 18 -15.84 -15.04 12.02
CA THR A 18 -15.05 -16.07 11.34
C THR A 18 -15.53 -16.21 9.90
N ILE A 19 -14.63 -16.62 9.00
CA ILE A 19 -14.91 -16.68 7.56
C ILE A 19 -15.99 -17.73 7.22
N GLU A 20 -16.10 -18.78 8.04
CA GLU A 20 -17.08 -19.86 7.89
C GLU A 20 -18.52 -19.34 8.05
N THR A 21 -18.73 -18.35 8.94
CA THR A 21 -20.05 -17.73 9.11
C THR A 21 -20.53 -16.94 7.89
N LEU A 22 -19.62 -16.68 6.94
CA LEU A 22 -19.90 -15.96 5.70
C LEU A 22 -20.22 -16.91 4.53
N GLN A 23 -20.19 -18.22 4.74
CA GLN A 23 -20.48 -19.22 3.72
C GLN A 23 -21.84 -18.96 3.04
N ASN A 24 -21.88 -19.10 1.71
CA ASN A 24 -23.05 -18.85 0.84
C ASN A 24 -23.58 -17.41 0.88
N LYS A 25 -22.94 -16.49 1.60
CA LYS A 25 -23.31 -15.07 1.57
C LYS A 25 -22.75 -14.39 0.33
N THR A 26 -23.46 -13.36 -0.11
CA THR A 26 -23.03 -12.45 -1.15
C THR A 26 -22.32 -11.27 -0.50
N ILE A 27 -21.08 -10.98 -0.90
CA ILE A 27 -20.24 -9.95 -0.27
C ILE A 27 -19.73 -8.97 -1.32
N GLY A 28 -19.96 -7.68 -1.08
CA GLY A 28 -19.36 -6.60 -1.87
C GLY A 28 -17.87 -6.46 -1.56
N VAL A 29 -17.04 -6.45 -2.60
CA VAL A 29 -15.59 -6.28 -2.51
C VAL A 29 -15.20 -4.98 -3.21
N ASP A 30 -14.64 -4.04 -2.46
CA ASP A 30 -14.04 -2.82 -3.00
C ASP A 30 -12.74 -3.16 -3.74
N VAL A 31 -12.80 -3.14 -5.08
CA VAL A 31 -11.66 -3.50 -5.91
C VAL A 31 -10.61 -2.40 -5.93
N SER A 32 -11.01 -1.13 -5.95
CA SER A 32 -10.09 0.01 -5.93
C SER A 32 -9.14 -0.07 -4.72
N LEU A 33 -9.68 -0.44 -3.55
CA LEU A 33 -8.90 -0.64 -2.34
C LEU A 33 -8.01 -1.87 -2.45
N LEU A 34 -8.55 -3.01 -2.89
CA LEU A 34 -7.80 -4.26 -3.06
C LEU A 34 -6.60 -4.09 -4.00
N LEU A 35 -6.79 -3.45 -5.15
CA LEU A 35 -5.73 -3.23 -6.13
C LEU A 35 -4.65 -2.29 -5.58
N ASN A 36 -5.04 -1.20 -4.94
CA ASN A 36 -4.09 -0.27 -4.33
C ASN A 36 -3.28 -0.94 -3.19
N GLN A 37 -3.91 -1.81 -2.39
CA GLN A 37 -3.20 -2.60 -1.37
C GLN A 37 -2.24 -3.61 -2.02
N SER A 38 -2.70 -4.30 -3.07
CA SER A 38 -1.93 -5.29 -3.81
C SER A 38 -0.64 -4.69 -4.39
N VAL A 39 -0.74 -3.58 -5.11
CA VAL A 39 0.42 -2.89 -5.73
C VAL A 39 1.39 -2.32 -4.69
N LYS A 40 0.90 -1.92 -3.52
CA LYS A 40 1.77 -1.38 -2.45
C LYS A 40 2.38 -2.44 -1.56
N GLY A 41 1.65 -3.54 -1.32
CA GLY A 41 2.04 -4.60 -0.40
C GLY A 41 2.92 -5.66 -1.05
N MET A 42 2.69 -5.99 -2.33
CA MET A 42 3.53 -6.97 -3.03
C MET A 42 4.79 -6.33 -3.58
N ARG A 43 5.93 -6.80 -3.07
CA ARG A 43 7.28 -6.35 -3.42
C ARG A 43 8.10 -7.57 -3.80
N GLY A 44 8.87 -7.47 -4.89
CA GLY A 44 9.83 -8.49 -5.25
C GLY A 44 11.00 -8.55 -4.26
N ARG A 45 11.90 -9.52 -4.43
CA ARG A 45 13.07 -9.73 -3.57
C ARG A 45 13.95 -8.48 -3.38
N HIS A 46 14.04 -7.64 -4.41
CA HIS A 46 14.83 -6.40 -4.39
C HIS A 46 14.03 -5.16 -3.94
N GLY A 47 12.82 -5.34 -3.41
CA GLY A 47 11.96 -4.23 -2.98
C GLY A 47 11.26 -3.49 -4.12
N ASN A 48 11.40 -3.95 -5.36
CA ASN A 48 10.70 -3.37 -6.51
C ASN A 48 9.20 -3.74 -6.51
N PRO A 49 8.31 -2.85 -6.96
CA PRO A 49 6.92 -3.20 -7.17
C PRO A 49 6.77 -4.35 -8.17
N LEU A 50 5.93 -5.33 -7.85
CA LEU A 50 5.63 -6.41 -8.77
C LEU A 50 4.60 -5.92 -9.80
N ALA A 51 4.93 -5.98 -11.09
CA ALA A 51 4.05 -5.49 -12.17
C ALA A 51 2.68 -6.19 -12.17
N THR A 52 2.69 -7.52 -11.93
CA THR A 52 1.48 -8.36 -11.89
C THR A 52 0.78 -8.38 -10.54
N ALA A 53 1.19 -7.54 -9.58
CA ALA A 53 0.61 -7.49 -8.23
C ALA A 53 -0.91 -7.33 -8.25
N HIS A 54 -1.43 -6.50 -9.15
CA HIS A 54 -2.87 -6.25 -9.28
C HIS A 54 -3.64 -7.52 -9.67
N MET A 55 -3.15 -8.29 -10.65
CA MET A 55 -3.76 -9.56 -11.06
C MET A 55 -3.62 -10.63 -9.98
N ALA A 56 -2.43 -10.76 -9.40
CA ALA A 56 -2.17 -11.74 -8.34
C ALA A 56 -3.08 -11.50 -7.12
N GLY A 57 -3.21 -10.25 -6.69
CA GLY A 57 -4.05 -9.89 -5.54
C GLY A 57 -5.53 -10.15 -5.79
N LEU A 58 -6.03 -9.81 -6.98
CA LEU A 58 -7.41 -10.08 -7.37
C LEU A 58 -7.67 -11.59 -7.47
N PHE A 59 -6.78 -12.33 -8.13
CA PHE A 59 -6.89 -13.78 -8.29
C PHE A 59 -6.89 -14.50 -6.95
N SER A 60 -5.88 -14.27 -6.10
CA SER A 60 -5.79 -14.91 -4.79
C SER A 60 -6.99 -14.59 -3.89
N THR A 61 -7.48 -13.35 -3.93
CA THR A 61 -8.67 -12.94 -3.16
C THR A 61 -9.93 -13.63 -3.67
N THR A 62 -10.09 -13.71 -4.99
CA THR A 62 -11.21 -14.41 -5.62
C THR A 62 -11.21 -15.89 -5.24
N CYS A 63 -10.07 -16.57 -5.40
CA CYS A 63 -9.93 -17.97 -5.02
C CYS A 63 -10.24 -18.21 -3.54
N LYS A 64 -9.76 -17.33 -2.65
CA LYS A 64 -10.03 -17.42 -1.21
C LYS A 64 -11.52 -17.26 -0.88
N LEU A 65 -12.22 -16.32 -1.51
CA LEU A 65 -13.66 -16.16 -1.27
C LEU A 65 -14.46 -17.36 -1.80
N LEU A 66 -14.13 -17.82 -3.00
CA LEU A 66 -14.79 -18.97 -3.61
C LEU A 66 -14.52 -20.28 -2.86
N SER A 67 -13.33 -20.48 -2.29
CA SER A 67 -13.01 -21.67 -1.48
C SER A 67 -13.88 -21.77 -0.22
N HIS A 68 -14.36 -20.62 0.30
CA HIS A 68 -15.31 -20.56 1.41
C HIS A 68 -16.79 -20.49 0.94
N ARG A 69 -17.06 -20.76 -0.35
CA ARG A 69 -18.38 -20.64 -0.98
C ARG A 69 -19.04 -19.27 -0.80
N ILE A 70 -18.23 -18.22 -0.72
CA ILE A 70 -18.72 -16.83 -0.69
C ILE A 70 -18.93 -16.38 -2.14
N LYS A 71 -19.99 -15.62 -2.41
CA LYS A 71 -20.28 -15.03 -3.72
C LYS A 71 -19.80 -13.58 -3.76
N PRO A 72 -18.60 -13.28 -4.29
CA PRO A 72 -18.10 -11.91 -4.36
C PRO A 72 -18.85 -11.09 -5.42
N ILE A 73 -19.22 -9.86 -5.08
CA ILE A 73 -19.61 -8.82 -6.02
C ILE A 73 -18.50 -7.78 -6.03
N PHE A 74 -17.79 -7.67 -7.15
CA PHE A 74 -16.72 -6.71 -7.30
C PHE A 74 -17.28 -5.33 -7.64
N VAL A 75 -16.96 -4.36 -6.79
CA VAL A 75 -17.39 -2.97 -6.93
C VAL A 75 -16.18 -2.12 -7.28
N PHE A 76 -16.28 -1.39 -8.38
CA PHE A 76 -15.29 -0.44 -8.84
C PHE A 76 -15.79 0.97 -8.59
N ASP A 77 -14.87 1.87 -8.23
CA ASP A 77 -15.20 3.28 -8.11
C ASP A 77 -15.50 3.87 -9.49
N GLY A 78 -16.51 4.74 -9.54
CA GLY A 78 -16.76 5.63 -10.68
C GLY A 78 -15.93 6.92 -10.61
N ALA A 79 -16.45 7.98 -11.23
CA ALA A 79 -15.84 9.30 -11.14
C ALA A 79 -15.77 9.78 -9.68
N ALA A 80 -14.63 10.40 -9.31
CA ALA A 80 -14.49 10.99 -8.00
C ALA A 80 -15.40 12.23 -7.88
N PRO A 81 -16.09 12.44 -6.75
CA PRO A 81 -16.89 13.64 -6.53
C PRO A 81 -15.99 14.87 -6.35
N GLU A 82 -16.46 16.05 -6.76
CA GLU A 82 -15.72 17.32 -6.73
C GLU A 82 -15.16 17.66 -5.34
N LEU A 83 -15.90 17.31 -4.28
CA LEU A 83 -15.46 17.51 -2.89
C LEU A 83 -14.08 16.84 -2.61
N LYS A 84 -13.73 15.78 -3.35
CA LYS A 84 -12.48 15.04 -3.19
C LYS A 84 -11.30 15.72 -3.88
N ASP A 85 -11.51 16.69 -4.76
CA ASP A 85 -10.46 17.26 -5.63
C ASP A 85 -9.35 17.95 -4.84
N LYS A 86 -9.71 18.83 -3.91
CA LYS A 86 -8.74 19.50 -3.01
C LYS A 86 -7.89 18.47 -2.25
N THR A 87 -8.53 17.39 -1.78
CA THR A 87 -7.85 16.31 -1.05
C THR A 87 -6.93 15.49 -1.97
N LEU A 88 -7.35 15.23 -3.21
CA LEU A 88 -6.53 14.52 -4.21
C LEU A 88 -5.31 15.35 -4.60
N ALA A 89 -5.47 16.65 -4.82
CA ALA A 89 -4.38 17.57 -5.12
C ALA A 89 -3.36 17.60 -3.97
N ALA A 90 -3.82 17.80 -2.73
CA ALA A 90 -2.95 17.79 -1.55
C ALA A 90 -2.18 16.46 -1.40
N ARG A 91 -2.83 15.32 -1.67
CA ARG A 91 -2.16 14.00 -1.64
C ARG A 91 -1.12 13.84 -2.75
N ARG A 92 -1.37 14.39 -3.94
CA ARG A 92 -0.40 14.38 -5.05
C ARG A 92 0.84 15.20 -4.69
N ASP A 93 0.65 16.40 -4.16
CA ASP A 93 1.74 17.27 -3.71
C ASP A 93 2.59 16.62 -2.60
N GLN A 94 1.94 16.01 -1.59
CA GLN A 94 2.66 15.28 -0.53
C GLN A 94 3.51 14.12 -1.09
N ARG A 95 3.00 13.36 -2.07
CA ARG A 95 3.78 12.29 -2.72
C ARG A 95 4.98 12.86 -3.46
N PHE A 96 4.79 13.95 -4.22
CA PHE A 96 5.86 14.62 -4.94
C PHE A 96 6.98 15.09 -3.98
N LYS A 97 6.60 15.79 -2.91
CA LYS A 97 7.53 16.22 -1.86
C LYS A 97 8.28 15.06 -1.20
N ALA A 98 7.58 13.96 -0.91
CA ALA A 98 8.20 12.77 -0.32
C ALA A 98 9.26 12.15 -1.23
N VAL A 99 8.99 12.04 -2.54
CA VAL A 99 9.93 11.51 -3.55
C VAL A 99 11.16 12.41 -3.68
N HIS A 100 10.97 13.73 -3.73
CA HIS A 100 12.09 14.68 -3.77
C HIS A 100 12.95 14.61 -2.51
N LYS A 101 12.31 14.55 -1.34
CA LYS A 101 13.01 14.43 -0.06
C LYS A 101 13.80 13.13 0.02
N SER A 102 13.23 12.00 -0.39
CA SER A 102 13.95 10.71 -0.39
C SER A 102 15.16 10.73 -1.31
N LYS A 103 15.06 11.35 -2.49
CA LYS A 103 16.19 11.47 -3.42
C LYS A 103 17.32 12.31 -2.82
N SER A 104 16.99 13.47 -2.27
CA SER A 104 17.98 14.36 -1.62
C SER A 104 18.67 13.67 -0.43
N VAL A 105 17.92 12.91 0.38
CA VAL A 105 18.48 12.15 1.51
C VAL A 105 19.41 11.04 1.03
N ALA A 106 19.02 10.29 -0.02
CA ALA A 106 19.87 9.24 -0.59
C ALA A 106 21.20 9.80 -1.13
N GLU A 107 21.16 10.93 -1.82
CA GLU A 107 22.35 11.62 -2.31
C GLU A 107 23.29 12.06 -1.17
N LYS A 108 22.74 12.63 -0.10
CA LYS A 108 23.51 13.01 1.09
C LYS A 108 24.14 11.79 1.78
N MET A 109 23.37 10.71 1.92
CA MET A 109 23.86 9.46 2.51
C MET A 109 25.00 8.84 1.69
N LEU A 110 24.90 8.87 0.36
CA LEU A 110 25.96 8.37 -0.53
C LEU A 110 27.24 9.20 -0.39
N LYS A 111 27.13 10.54 -0.41
CA LYS A 111 28.27 11.45 -0.21
C LYS A 111 28.96 11.21 1.14
N ASN A 112 28.18 11.04 2.20
CA ASN A 112 28.72 10.76 3.54
C ASN A 112 29.44 9.41 3.58
N LYS A 113 28.89 8.35 2.95
CA LYS A 113 29.57 7.05 2.87
C LYS A 113 30.91 7.14 2.15
N LEU A 114 30.95 7.80 0.98
CA LEU A 114 32.19 7.99 0.22
C LEU A 114 33.25 8.72 1.04
N ARG A 115 32.87 9.82 1.69
CA ARG A 115 33.78 10.57 2.58
C ARG A 115 34.33 9.70 3.72
N CYS A 116 33.49 8.86 4.33
CA CYS A 116 33.94 7.94 5.39
C CYS A 116 34.88 6.84 4.85
N GLU A 117 34.67 6.35 3.63
CA GLU A 117 35.59 5.39 2.99
C GLU A 117 36.93 6.01 2.67
N ASP A 118 36.96 7.26 2.19
CA ASP A 118 38.20 7.98 1.91
C ASP A 118 39.01 8.22 3.18
N ILE A 119 38.37 8.64 4.28
CA ILE A 119 39.03 8.79 5.58
C ILE A 119 39.62 7.47 6.07
N LYS A 120 38.89 6.35 5.90
CA LYS A 120 39.38 5.02 6.29
C LYS A 120 40.59 4.57 5.47
N LYS A 121 40.70 4.98 4.20
CA LYS A 121 41.87 4.67 3.36
C LYS A 121 43.09 5.44 3.81
N VAL A 122 42.94 6.73 4.15
CA VAL A 122 44.03 7.56 4.67
C VAL A 122 44.57 6.99 6.00
N ILE A 123 43.68 6.64 6.94
CA ILE A 123 44.07 6.04 8.23
C ILE A 123 44.77 4.67 8.07
N LYS A 124 44.56 3.96 6.95
CA LYS A 124 45.21 2.67 6.69
C LYS A 124 46.57 2.77 6.00
N GLN A 125 46.95 3.97 5.54
CA GLN A 125 48.21 4.23 4.85
C GLN A 125 49.27 4.84 5.77
N GLU A 126 48.90 5.25 6.99
CA GLU A 126 49.80 5.50 8.13
C GLU A 126 49.99 4.22 8.97
#